data_AF-A0A377BUF5-F1
#
_entry.id   AF-A0A377BUF5-F1
#
_cell.length_a   1.000
_cell.length_b   1.000
_cell.length_c   1.000
_cell.angle_alpha   90.00
_cell.angle_beta   90.00
_cell.angle_gamma   90.00
#
_symmetry.space_group_name_H-M   'P 1'
#
loop_
_entity.id
_entity.type
_entity.pdbx_description
1 polymer ?
#
loop_
_entity_poly.entity_id
_entity_poly.type
_entity_poly.pdbx_seq_one_letter_code
_entity_poly.pdbx_strand_id
1 'polypeptide(L)'
;MEWPVVLTAKFEEKFLAVPAEALVYTMKGDQKYFPVYANDGKLLPNFIFVANIESKDPQQIISGNEKVVRPRLADAEFFFNTDRKKRLEDNLPRLQTVLFQQQLGTLRDKTDRIQALAGWIAEQIGADVNHATRAGLLSKCDLMTNMVFEFTDTQGVMGMHYARHDGEAEDVAVALNEQYQPRFAGDDLPSNPGSLCAGDC
;
A
#
# COMPACT_ATOMS: atom_id res chain seq x y z
N MET A 1 -32.02 -19.11 13.07
CA MET A 1 -31.86 -19.33 11.63
C MET A 1 -31.18 -18.09 11.10
N GLU A 2 -29.97 -18.24 10.56
CA GLU A 2 -29.21 -17.13 9.95
C GLU A 2 -29.56 -17.07 8.47
N TRP A 3 -30.06 -15.93 8.00
CA TRP A 3 -30.45 -15.71 6.62
C TRP A 3 -29.52 -14.64 6.03
N PRO A 4 -28.42 -15.03 5.38
CA PRO A 4 -27.49 -14.07 4.81
C PRO A 4 -28.14 -13.36 3.62
N VAL A 5 -28.27 -12.04 3.72
CA VAL A 5 -28.74 -11.16 2.64
C VAL A 5 -27.56 -10.32 2.16
N VAL A 6 -27.28 -10.41 0.86
CA VAL A 6 -26.22 -9.62 0.22
C VAL A 6 -26.80 -8.26 -0.17
N LEU A 7 -26.18 -7.18 0.30
CA LEU A 7 -26.58 -5.81 0.03
C LEU A 7 -25.42 -5.02 -0.58
N THR A 8 -25.75 -3.99 -1.36
CA THR A 8 -24.77 -3.08 -1.97
C THR A 8 -24.94 -1.69 -1.39
N ALA A 9 -23.83 -1.08 -1.00
CA ALA A 9 -23.72 0.27 -0.48
C ALA A 9 -22.71 1.10 -1.29
N LYS A 10 -22.67 2.41 -1.04
CA LYS A 10 -21.82 3.35 -1.74
C LYS A 10 -20.98 4.20 -0.80
N PHE A 11 -19.90 4.76 -1.32
CA PHE A 11 -19.15 5.83 -0.64
C PHE A 11 -18.95 7.00 -1.60
N GLU A 12 -18.53 8.16 -1.10
CA GLU A 12 -18.35 9.33 -1.95
C GLU A 12 -17.20 9.15 -2.96
N GLU A 13 -17.45 9.50 -4.22
CA GLU A 13 -16.48 9.36 -5.32
C GLU A 13 -15.14 10.05 -5.07
N LYS A 14 -15.12 11.11 -4.25
CA LYS A 14 -13.88 11.81 -3.88
C LYS A 14 -12.81 10.88 -3.31
N PHE A 15 -13.22 9.80 -2.62
CA PHE A 15 -12.28 8.87 -2.02
C PHE A 15 -11.49 8.09 -3.07
N LEU A 16 -11.99 7.97 -4.31
CA LEU A 16 -11.27 7.33 -5.42
C LEU A 16 -9.99 8.08 -5.84
N ALA A 17 -9.73 9.27 -5.29
CA ALA A 17 -8.44 9.96 -5.43
C ALA A 17 -7.32 9.32 -4.58
N VAL A 18 -7.67 8.50 -3.58
CA VAL A 18 -6.74 7.69 -2.78
C VAL A 18 -6.44 6.39 -3.53
N PRO A 19 -5.21 5.86 -3.46
CA PRO A 19 -4.88 4.56 -4.04
C PRO A 19 -5.89 3.48 -3.67
N ALA A 20 -6.36 2.75 -4.69
CA ALA A 20 -7.41 1.76 -4.52
C ALA A 20 -7.03 0.69 -3.50
N GLU A 21 -5.75 0.29 -3.46
CA GLU A 21 -5.24 -0.69 -2.51
C GLU A 21 -5.47 -0.24 -1.06
N ALA A 22 -5.17 1.02 -0.73
CA ALA A 22 -5.41 1.56 0.60
C ALA A 22 -6.90 1.50 0.98
N LEU A 23 -7.79 1.93 0.08
CA LEU A 23 -9.25 1.87 0.30
C LEU A 23 -9.75 0.44 0.49
N VAL A 24 -9.24 -0.49 -0.31
CA VAL A 24 -9.58 -1.93 -0.26
C VAL A 24 -9.12 -2.52 1.07
N TYR A 25 -7.92 -2.19 1.54
CA TYR A 25 -7.44 -2.62 2.85
C TYR A 25 -8.35 -2.10 3.97
N THR A 26 -8.71 -0.82 3.95
CA THR A 26 -9.64 -0.23 4.91
C THR A 26 -11.00 -0.95 4.91
N MET A 27 -11.55 -1.24 3.73
CA MET A 27 -12.85 -1.92 3.59
C MET A 27 -12.83 -3.38 4.05
N LYS A 28 -11.75 -4.11 3.74
CA LYS A 28 -11.62 -5.54 4.07
C LYS A 28 -11.28 -5.76 5.54
N GLY A 29 -10.32 -5.00 6.08
CA GLY A 29 -9.79 -5.19 7.43
C GLY A 29 -10.84 -4.92 8.52
N ASP A 30 -11.61 -3.85 8.37
CA ASP A 30 -12.47 -3.39 9.46
C ASP A 30 -13.88 -3.97 9.43
N GLN A 31 -14.44 -4.26 8.24
CA GLN A 31 -15.89 -4.50 8.10
C GLN A 31 -16.28 -5.68 7.19
N LYS A 32 -15.30 -6.46 6.70
CA LYS A 32 -15.54 -7.58 5.76
C LYS A 32 -16.33 -7.15 4.52
N TYR A 33 -16.12 -5.92 4.06
CA TYR A 33 -16.73 -5.43 2.84
C TYR A 33 -16.00 -5.96 1.60
N PHE A 34 -16.78 -6.21 0.55
CA PHE A 34 -16.28 -6.64 -0.74
C PHE A 34 -16.29 -5.44 -1.70
N PRO A 35 -15.12 -4.87 -2.05
CA PRO A 35 -15.05 -3.77 -3.00
C PRO A 35 -15.56 -4.20 -4.38
N VAL A 36 -16.23 -3.30 -5.07
CA VAL A 36 -16.75 -3.54 -6.42
C VAL A 36 -15.81 -2.92 -7.45
N TYR A 37 -15.49 -3.68 -8.48
CA TYR A 37 -14.66 -3.23 -9.60
C TYR A 37 -15.48 -3.19 -10.88
N ALA A 38 -15.17 -2.24 -11.74
CA ALA A 38 -15.64 -2.23 -13.12
C ALA A 38 -14.96 -3.35 -13.94
N ASN A 39 -15.49 -3.62 -15.13
CA ASN A 39 -14.93 -4.64 -16.03
C ASN A 39 -13.48 -4.35 -16.46
N ASP A 40 -13.02 -3.09 -16.37
CA ASP A 40 -11.66 -2.66 -16.67
C ASP A 40 -10.72 -2.74 -15.45
N GLY A 41 -11.21 -3.26 -14.31
CA GLY A 41 -10.44 -3.40 -13.08
C GLY A 41 -10.39 -2.16 -12.20
N LYS A 42 -11.05 -1.05 -12.59
CA LYS A 42 -11.10 0.16 -11.75
C LYS A 42 -12.03 -0.02 -10.56
N LEU A 43 -11.59 0.41 -9.38
CA LEU A 43 -12.42 0.43 -8.18
C LEU A 43 -13.59 1.41 -8.37
N LEU A 44 -14.80 0.93 -8.12
CA LEU A 44 -16.02 1.74 -8.13
C LEU A 44 -16.32 2.27 -6.72
N PRO A 45 -17.10 3.35 -6.58
CA PRO A 45 -17.53 3.92 -5.30
C PRO A 45 -18.62 3.06 -4.62
N ASN A 46 -18.44 1.74 -4.65
CA ASN A 46 -19.41 0.72 -4.30
C ASN A 46 -18.74 -0.41 -3.54
N PHE A 47 -19.45 -0.94 -2.54
CA PHE A 47 -19.04 -2.14 -1.82
C PHE A 47 -20.25 -3.01 -1.51
N ILE A 48 -19.99 -4.31 -1.36
CA ILE A 48 -20.98 -5.32 -1.02
C ILE A 48 -20.71 -5.79 0.41
N PHE A 49 -21.77 -6.08 1.15
CA PHE A 49 -21.69 -6.64 2.50
C PHE A 49 -22.81 -7.64 2.73
N VAL A 50 -22.63 -8.52 3.72
CA VAL A 50 -23.61 -9.55 4.09
C VAL A 50 -24.28 -9.14 5.40
N ALA A 51 -25.59 -8.92 5.34
CA ALA A 51 -26.43 -8.72 6.52
C ALA A 51 -27.01 -10.06 6.99
N ASN A 52 -27.09 -10.27 8.30
CA ASN A 52 -27.68 -11.48 8.90
C ASN A 52 -29.16 -11.32 9.25
N ILE A 53 -29.81 -10.27 8.74
CA ILE A 53 -31.21 -9.94 9.04
C ILE A 53 -31.92 -9.57 7.74
N GLU A 54 -33.05 -10.23 7.48
CA GLU A 54 -34.00 -9.79 6.46
C GLU A 54 -34.80 -8.59 7.02
N SER A 55 -34.27 -7.39 6.81
CA SER A 55 -34.94 -6.15 7.25
C SER A 55 -36.10 -5.81 6.32
N LYS A 56 -37.19 -5.32 6.92
CA LYS A 56 -38.31 -4.71 6.18
C LYS A 56 -37.92 -3.38 5.53
N ASP A 57 -36.82 -2.77 5.99
CA ASP A 57 -36.21 -1.58 5.40
C ASP A 57 -34.70 -1.82 5.17
N PRO A 58 -34.31 -2.38 4.02
CA PRO A 58 -32.91 -2.58 3.67
C PRO A 58 -32.13 -1.26 3.50
N GLN A 59 -32.80 -0.14 3.18
CA GLN A 59 -32.14 1.15 2.95
C GLN A 59 -31.53 1.69 4.24
N GLN A 60 -32.18 1.47 5.39
CA GLN A 60 -31.63 1.84 6.69
C GLN A 60 -30.33 1.08 6.99
N ILE A 61 -30.26 -0.21 6.65
CA ILE A 61 -29.04 -1.02 6.82
C ILE A 61 -27.93 -0.51 5.89
N ILE A 62 -28.25 -0.25 4.62
CA ILE A 62 -27.31 0.31 3.64
C ILE A 62 -26.73 1.62 4.17
N SER A 63 -27.57 2.62 4.48
CA SER A 63 -27.13 3.92 5.01
C SER A 63 -26.31 3.79 6.32
N GLY A 64 -26.64 2.82 7.17
CA GLY A 64 -25.87 2.50 8.37
C GLY A 64 -24.43 2.10 8.04
N ASN A 65 -24.25 1.18 7.10
CA ASN A 65 -22.93 0.71 6.67
C ASN A 65 -22.12 1.81 5.95
N GLU A 66 -22.79 2.64 5.14
CA GLU A 66 -22.18 3.82 4.51
C GLU A 66 -21.64 4.81 5.56
N LYS A 67 -22.39 5.05 6.64
CA LYS A 67 -21.93 5.89 7.76
C LYS A 67 -20.77 5.29 8.53
N VAL A 68 -20.68 3.97 8.60
CA VAL A 68 -19.59 3.26 9.30
C VAL A 68 -18.30 3.28 8.49
N VAL A 69 -18.36 3.11 7.17
CA VAL A 69 -17.14 3.08 6.32
C VAL A 69 -16.52 4.46 6.16
N ARG A 70 -17.35 5.51 6.13
CA ARG A 70 -16.94 6.86 5.75
C ARG A 70 -15.81 7.45 6.59
N PRO A 71 -15.81 7.40 7.95
CA PRO A 71 -14.71 7.93 8.74
C PRO A 71 -13.37 7.27 8.40
N ARG A 72 -13.36 5.96 8.16
CA ARG A 72 -12.15 5.21 7.83
C ARG A 72 -11.58 5.57 6.46
N LEU A 73 -12.45 5.76 5.46
CA LEU A 73 -12.02 6.26 4.14
C LEU A 73 -11.51 7.71 4.24
N ALA A 74 -12.11 8.53 5.12
CA ALA A 74 -11.65 9.89 5.38
C ALA A 74 -10.27 9.92 6.07
N ASP A 75 -9.99 8.98 6.97
CA ASP A 75 -8.66 8.84 7.58
C ASP A 75 -7.61 8.47 6.53
N ALA A 76 -7.90 7.48 5.66
CA ALA A 76 -7.02 7.12 4.55
C ALA A 76 -6.75 8.31 3.60
N GLU A 77 -7.80 9.06 3.22
CA GLU A 77 -7.68 10.28 2.43
C GLU A 77 -6.80 11.34 3.13
N PHE A 78 -7.01 11.54 4.43
CA PHE A 78 -6.22 12.48 5.23
C PHE A 78 -4.74 12.10 5.29
N PHE A 79 -4.43 10.82 5.55
CA PHE A 79 -3.05 10.35 5.60
C PHE A 79 -2.38 10.47 4.23
N PHE A 80 -3.04 10.04 3.16
CA PHE A 80 -2.50 10.13 1.80
C PHE A 80 -2.17 11.58 1.42
N ASN A 81 -3.10 12.51 1.67
CA ASN A 81 -2.91 13.92 1.38
C ASN A 81 -1.86 14.58 2.29
N THR A 82 -1.66 14.07 3.49
CA THR A 82 -0.65 14.59 4.43
C THR A 82 0.73 14.10 4.06
N ASP A 83 0.88 12.82 3.74
CA ASP A 83 2.13 12.19 3.36
C ASP A 83 2.70 12.83 2.07
N ARG A 84 1.84 13.08 1.07
CA ARG A 84 2.21 13.71 -0.22
C ARG A 84 2.67 15.17 -0.15
N LYS A 85 2.62 15.81 1.02
CA LYS A 85 3.17 17.17 1.22
C LYS A 85 4.69 17.17 1.29
N LYS A 86 5.31 16.01 1.47
CA LYS A 86 6.75 15.79 1.47
C LYS A 86 7.08 14.70 0.49
N ARG A 87 8.31 14.69 -0.01
CA ARG A 87 8.78 13.61 -0.88
C ARG A 87 9.02 12.37 -0.03
N LEU A 88 8.88 11.19 -0.63
CA LEU A 88 9.18 9.91 -0.02
C LEU A 88 10.61 9.89 0.53
N GLU A 89 11.56 10.44 -0.23
CA GLU A 89 12.96 10.54 0.18
C GLU A 89 13.20 11.42 1.42
N ASP A 90 12.30 12.37 1.73
CA ASP A 90 12.43 13.22 2.92
C ASP A 90 12.27 12.41 4.23
N ASN A 91 11.78 11.17 4.14
CA ASN A 91 11.71 10.25 5.27
C ASN A 91 13.02 9.51 5.55
N LEU A 92 14.00 9.56 4.64
CA LEU A 92 15.30 8.90 4.79
C LEU A 92 16.00 9.18 6.13
N PRO A 93 16.10 10.43 6.62
CA PRO A 93 16.74 10.70 7.91
C PRO A 93 15.98 10.11 9.10
N ARG A 94 14.66 9.94 8.97
CA ARG A 94 13.81 9.39 10.05
C ARG A 94 14.04 7.89 10.26
N LEU A 95 14.53 7.17 9.25
CA LEU A 95 14.91 5.76 9.39
C LEU A 95 16.01 5.54 10.43
N GLN A 96 16.81 6.56 10.73
CA GLN A 96 17.84 6.50 11.77
C GLN A 96 17.24 6.38 13.18
N THR A 97 15.98 6.78 13.39
CA THR A 97 15.36 6.73 14.72
C THR A 97 14.78 5.35 15.06
N VAL A 98 14.74 4.43 14.09
CA VAL A 98 14.13 3.11 14.25
C VAL A 98 15.23 2.06 14.33
N LEU A 99 15.36 1.41 15.48
CA LEU A 99 16.29 0.30 15.65
C LEU A 99 15.82 -0.90 14.81
N PHE A 100 16.67 -1.39 13.90
CA PHE A 100 16.40 -2.62 13.17
C PHE A 100 16.83 -3.82 14.01
N GLN A 101 18.10 -3.86 14.42
CA GLN A 101 18.64 -4.91 15.29
C GLN A 101 19.88 -4.38 16.02
N GLN A 102 20.11 -4.79 17.28
CA GLN A 102 21.14 -4.20 18.15
C GLN A 102 22.57 -4.16 17.57
N GLN A 103 22.99 -5.19 16.84
CA GLN A 103 24.30 -5.31 16.21
C GLN A 103 24.31 -4.78 14.76
N LEU A 104 23.15 -4.72 14.10
CA LEU A 104 23.03 -4.27 12.71
C LEU A 104 22.60 -2.81 12.57
N GLY A 105 22.25 -2.14 13.67
CA GLY A 105 21.90 -0.72 13.71
C GLY A 105 20.43 -0.45 13.40
N THR A 106 20.20 0.65 12.71
CA THR A 106 18.90 1.25 12.44
C THR A 106 18.32 0.79 11.10
N LEU A 107 17.07 1.16 10.82
CA LEU A 107 16.50 0.98 9.48
C LEU A 107 17.27 1.77 8.42
N ARG A 108 17.90 2.90 8.78
CA ARG A 108 18.78 3.62 7.86
C ARG A 108 19.99 2.76 7.48
N ASP A 109 20.66 2.16 8.47
CA ASP A 109 21.81 1.28 8.23
C ASP A 109 21.43 0.05 7.39
N LYS A 110 20.21 -0.50 7.59
CA LYS A 110 19.67 -1.56 6.72
C LYS A 110 19.48 -1.06 5.29
N THR A 111 18.90 0.12 5.12
CA THR A 111 18.62 0.72 3.80
C THR A 111 19.91 1.00 3.03
N ASP A 112 20.95 1.52 3.69
CA ASP A 112 22.24 1.77 3.05
C ASP A 112 22.91 0.46 2.56
N ARG A 113 22.76 -0.64 3.31
CA ARG A 113 23.21 -1.97 2.87
C ARG A 113 22.41 -2.49 1.68
N ILE A 114 21.08 -2.35 1.71
CA ILE A 114 20.21 -2.74 0.58
C ILE A 114 20.56 -1.95 -0.67
N GLN A 115 20.75 -0.63 -0.56
CA GLN A 115 21.16 0.22 -1.67
C GLN A 115 22.46 -0.29 -2.33
N ALA A 116 23.49 -0.56 -1.54
CA ALA A 116 24.77 -1.05 -2.05
C ALA A 116 24.64 -2.44 -2.70
N LEU A 117 23.90 -3.35 -2.05
CA LEU A 117 23.66 -4.69 -2.56
C LEU A 117 22.84 -4.68 -3.86
N ALA A 118 21.80 -3.85 -3.93
CA ALA A 118 20.94 -3.73 -5.10
C ALA A 118 21.73 -3.25 -6.32
N GLY A 119 22.60 -2.25 -6.15
CA GLY A 119 23.49 -1.79 -7.21
C GLY A 119 24.46 -2.88 -7.67
N TRP A 120 25.06 -3.63 -6.72
CA TRP A 120 25.96 -4.74 -7.04
C TRP A 120 25.25 -5.87 -7.80
N ILE A 121 24.07 -6.32 -7.34
CA ILE A 121 23.29 -7.37 -8.01
C ILE A 121 22.90 -6.91 -9.42
N ALA A 122 22.44 -5.66 -9.56
CA ALA A 122 22.05 -5.11 -10.85
C ALA A 122 23.20 -5.17 -11.88
N GLU A 123 24.43 -4.87 -11.46
CA GLU A 123 25.62 -5.02 -12.30
C GLU A 123 25.84 -6.47 -12.73
N GLN A 124 25.67 -7.43 -11.82
CA GLN A 124 25.87 -8.86 -12.13
C GLN A 124 24.84 -9.44 -13.10
N ILE A 125 23.60 -8.92 -13.07
CA ILE A 125 22.49 -9.44 -13.89
C ILE A 125 22.20 -8.58 -15.13
N GLY A 126 22.94 -7.48 -15.32
CA GLY A 126 22.74 -6.56 -16.44
C GLY A 126 21.48 -5.69 -16.34
N ALA A 127 21.00 -5.42 -15.12
CA ALA A 127 19.91 -4.48 -14.86
C ALA A 127 20.43 -3.04 -14.73
N ASP A 128 19.53 -2.05 -14.71
CA ASP A 128 19.92 -0.65 -14.50
C ASP A 128 20.40 -0.43 -13.06
N VAL A 129 21.71 -0.23 -12.91
CA VAL A 129 22.36 -0.01 -11.61
C VAL A 129 21.86 1.24 -10.91
N ASN A 130 21.57 2.33 -11.65
CA ASN A 130 21.10 3.58 -11.05
C ASN A 130 19.70 3.39 -10.47
N HIS A 131 18.82 2.75 -11.22
CA HIS A 131 17.44 2.52 -10.79
C HIS A 131 17.39 1.51 -9.64
N ALA A 132 18.15 0.42 -9.69
CA ALA A 132 18.23 -0.55 -8.58
C ALA A 132 18.80 0.10 -7.29
N THR A 133 19.84 0.93 -7.42
CA THR A 133 20.40 1.68 -6.29
C THR A 133 19.38 2.67 -5.73
N ARG A 134 18.66 3.39 -6.60
CA ARG A 134 17.63 4.34 -6.19
C ARG A 134 16.46 3.65 -5.47
N ALA A 135 15.99 2.52 -5.98
CA ALA A 135 14.97 1.70 -5.33
C ALA A 135 15.45 1.19 -3.96
N GLY A 136 16.68 0.68 -3.87
CA GLY A 136 17.27 0.25 -2.61
C GLY A 136 17.36 1.36 -1.57
N LEU A 137 17.70 2.58 -1.98
CA LEU A 137 17.71 3.76 -1.10
C LEU A 137 16.30 4.10 -0.58
N LEU A 138 15.27 4.07 -1.43
CA LEU A 138 13.91 4.46 -1.04
C LEU A 138 13.11 3.32 -0.40
N SER A 139 13.65 2.10 -0.41
CA SER A 139 12.98 0.83 -0.09
C SER A 139 12.15 0.83 1.19
N LYS A 140 12.62 1.50 2.25
CA LYS A 140 11.98 1.52 3.57
C LYS A 140 11.41 2.88 3.96
N CYS A 141 11.42 3.87 3.07
CA CYS A 141 10.95 5.23 3.36
C CYS A 141 9.45 5.30 3.65
N ASP A 142 8.66 4.41 3.05
CA ASP A 142 7.22 4.34 3.22
C ASP A 142 6.81 3.90 4.64
N LEU A 143 7.66 3.13 5.34
CA LEU A 143 7.46 2.75 6.74
C LEU A 143 7.36 3.96 7.69
N MET A 144 7.78 5.14 7.25
CA MET A 144 7.71 6.38 8.03
C MET A 144 6.49 7.25 7.69
N THR A 145 5.63 6.82 6.77
CA THR A 145 4.46 7.59 6.34
C THR A 145 3.26 7.28 7.21
N ASN A 146 2.35 8.24 7.39
CA ASN A 146 1.20 8.04 8.27
C ASN A 146 0.27 6.93 7.73
N MET A 147 0.16 6.81 6.40
CA MET A 147 -0.60 5.73 5.77
C MET A 147 -0.11 4.34 6.20
N VAL A 148 1.20 4.08 6.17
CA VAL A 148 1.75 2.76 6.53
C VAL A 148 1.74 2.55 8.05
N PHE A 149 1.86 3.61 8.85
CA PHE A 149 1.67 3.49 10.30
C PHE A 149 0.25 3.05 10.67
N GLU A 150 -0.78 3.59 10.02
CA GLU A 150 -2.17 3.17 10.28
C GLU A 150 -2.50 1.83 9.61
N PHE A 151 -2.04 1.63 8.37
CA PHE A 151 -2.35 0.46 7.55
C PHE A 151 -1.06 -0.26 7.15
N THR A 152 -0.47 -1.00 8.08
CA THR A 152 0.85 -1.65 7.90
C THR A 152 0.94 -2.58 6.69
N ASP A 153 -0.17 -3.20 6.30
CA ASP A 153 -0.25 -4.08 5.13
C ASP A 153 -0.15 -3.34 3.78
N THR A 154 -0.15 -2.00 3.81
CA THR A 154 0.02 -1.15 2.63
C THR A 154 1.47 -0.79 2.34
N GLN A 155 2.43 -1.27 3.15
CA GLN A 155 3.86 -1.15 2.86
C GLN A 155 4.20 -1.71 1.47
N GLY A 156 5.21 -1.15 0.84
CA GLY A 156 5.59 -1.37 -0.56
C GLY A 156 4.64 -0.71 -1.54
N VAL A 157 3.34 -1.03 -1.46
CA VAL A 157 2.31 -0.48 -2.36
C VAL A 157 2.24 1.04 -2.23
N MET A 158 2.22 1.56 -1.00
CA MET A 158 2.21 3.01 -0.78
C MET A 158 3.55 3.64 -1.14
N GLY A 159 4.67 2.96 -0.89
CA GLY A 159 5.99 3.40 -1.37
C GLY A 159 6.01 3.62 -2.89
N MET A 160 5.47 2.68 -3.67
CA MET A 160 5.31 2.81 -5.12
C MET A 160 4.46 4.02 -5.51
N HIS A 161 3.28 4.20 -4.89
CA HIS A 161 2.39 5.32 -5.19
C HIS A 161 3.02 6.68 -4.85
N TYR A 162 3.74 6.78 -3.74
CA TYR A 162 4.48 7.99 -3.37
C TYR A 162 5.67 8.25 -4.29
N ALA A 163 6.43 7.23 -4.68
CA ALA A 163 7.53 7.38 -5.64
C ALA A 163 7.03 7.86 -7.02
N ARG A 164 5.92 7.29 -7.52
CA ARG A 164 5.27 7.77 -8.76
C ARG A 164 4.81 9.22 -8.63
N HIS A 165 4.22 9.57 -7.49
CA HIS A 165 3.79 10.94 -7.22
C HIS A 165 4.96 11.94 -7.25
N ASP A 166 6.11 11.53 -6.74
CA ASP A 166 7.31 12.37 -6.64
C ASP A 166 8.14 12.40 -7.93
N GLY A 167 7.71 11.67 -8.97
CA GLY A 167 8.33 11.64 -10.29
C GLY A 167 9.53 10.70 -10.41
N GLU A 168 9.65 9.69 -9.54
CA GLU A 168 10.63 8.61 -9.72
C GLU A 168 10.35 7.81 -11.00
N ALA A 169 11.38 7.15 -11.52
CA ALA A 169 11.23 6.25 -12.66
C ALA A 169 10.26 5.10 -12.31
N GLU A 170 9.50 4.64 -13.30
CA GLU A 170 8.43 3.65 -13.08
C GLU A 170 8.97 2.33 -12.53
N ASP A 171 10.13 1.88 -12.99
CA ASP A 171 10.78 0.67 -12.49
C ASP A 171 11.31 0.82 -11.06
N VAL A 172 11.80 2.01 -10.67
CA VAL A 172 12.10 2.34 -9.27
C VAL A 172 10.83 2.21 -8.43
N ALA A 173 9.73 2.84 -8.84
CA ALA A 173 8.48 2.80 -8.09
C ALA A 173 7.94 1.36 -7.97
N VAL A 174 7.92 0.60 -9.07
CA VAL A 174 7.50 -0.81 -9.07
C VAL A 174 8.38 -1.65 -8.14
N ALA A 175 9.70 -1.45 -8.16
CA ALA A 175 10.63 -2.16 -7.28
C ALA A 175 10.34 -1.90 -5.79
N LEU A 176 9.85 -0.71 -5.42
CA LEU A 176 9.44 -0.44 -4.03
C LEU A 176 8.27 -1.30 -3.56
N ASN A 177 7.35 -1.66 -4.46
CA ASN A 177 6.26 -2.58 -4.16
C ASN A 177 6.74 -4.04 -4.18
N GLU A 178 7.42 -4.43 -5.24
CA GLU A 178 7.77 -5.83 -5.51
C GLU A 178 8.89 -6.37 -4.60
N GLN A 179 9.68 -5.53 -3.92
CA GLN A 179 10.69 -6.00 -2.95
C GLN A 179 10.11 -6.86 -1.81
N TYR A 180 8.80 -6.77 -1.56
CA TYR A 180 8.11 -7.54 -0.54
C TYR A 180 7.52 -8.86 -1.08
N GLN A 181 7.66 -9.14 -2.38
CA GLN A 181 7.11 -10.32 -3.01
C GLN A 181 8.07 -11.53 -2.95
N PRO A 182 7.54 -12.77 -2.86
CA PRO A 182 6.14 -13.10 -2.61
C PRO A 182 5.78 -12.89 -1.13
N ARG A 183 4.68 -12.17 -0.85
CA ARG A 183 4.24 -11.88 0.53
C ARG A 183 3.64 -13.10 1.23
N PHE A 184 3.13 -14.05 0.46
CA PHE A 184 2.56 -15.31 0.94
C PHE A 184 2.71 -16.40 -0.13
N ALA A 185 2.51 -17.66 0.26
CA ALA A 185 2.57 -18.78 -0.68
C ALA A 185 1.52 -18.62 -1.80
N GLY A 186 1.99 -18.51 -3.04
CA GLY A 186 1.15 -18.28 -4.22
C GLY A 186 0.92 -16.81 -4.60
N ASP A 187 1.61 -15.86 -3.94
CA ASP A 187 1.68 -14.46 -4.40
C ASP A 187 2.53 -14.34 -5.67
N ASP A 188 2.38 -13.21 -6.36
CA ASP A 188 3.15 -12.93 -7.58
C ASP A 188 4.65 -12.83 -7.27
N LEU A 189 5.47 -13.20 -8.27
CA LEU A 189 6.92 -12.99 -8.21
C LEU A 189 7.26 -11.60 -8.77
N PRO A 190 8.38 -10.99 -8.32
CA PRO A 190 8.87 -9.74 -8.90
C PRO A 190 8.94 -9.81 -10.42
N SER A 191 8.30 -8.85 -11.09
CA SER A 191 8.10 -8.89 -12.54
C SER A 191 9.28 -8.36 -13.33
N ASN A 192 10.19 -7.62 -12.67
CA ASN A 192 11.36 -7.03 -13.32
C ASN A 192 12.68 -7.29 -12.55
N PRO A 193 13.83 -7.27 -13.25
CA PRO A 193 15.14 -7.50 -12.63
C PRO A 193 15.52 -6.50 -11.53
N GLY A 194 15.07 -5.24 -11.61
CA GLY A 194 15.35 -4.21 -10.61
C GLY A 194 14.69 -4.50 -9.26
N SER A 195 13.49 -5.06 -9.28
CA SER A 195 12.76 -5.50 -8.09
C SER A 195 13.43 -6.67 -7.37
N LEU A 196 14.04 -7.60 -8.12
CA LEU A 196 14.82 -8.71 -7.56
C LEU A 196 16.04 -8.22 -6.77
N CYS A 197 16.62 -7.08 -7.16
CA CYS A 197 17.79 -6.50 -6.50
C CYS A 197 17.47 -5.85 -5.15
N ALA A 198 16.23 -5.35 -4.97
CA ALA A 198 15.81 -4.63 -3.78
C ALA A 198 15.11 -5.52 -2.73
N GLY A 199 14.84 -6.79 -3.06
CA GLY A 199 14.15 -7.74 -2.18
C GLY A 199 14.86 -7.95 -0.85
N ASP A 200 14.07 -8.17 0.22
CA ASP A 200 14.61 -8.46 1.54
C ASP A 200 15.37 -9.81 1.53
N CYS A 201 16.70 -9.75 1.57
CA CYS A 201 17.57 -10.81 2.09
C CYS A 201 17.57 -10.80 3.63
#